data_AF-A0A955DQR5-F1
#
_entry.id   AF-A0A955DQR5-F1
#
_cell.length_a   1.000
_cell.length_b   1.000
_cell.length_c   1.000
_cell.angle_alpha   90.00
_cell.angle_beta   90.00
_cell.angle_gamma   90.00
#
_symmetry.space_group_name_H-M   'P 1'
#
loop_
_entity.id
_entity.type
_entity.pdbx_description
1 polymer ?
#
loop_
_entity_poly.entity_id
_entity_poly.type
_entity_poly.pdbx_seq_one_letter_code
_entity_poly.pdbx_strand_id
1 'polypeptide(L)'
;MTITRRDLLRQASLVSIGFTSLHALVRRLEGAPLLRAEIEYGLGPLREDPQGVFDVPAGFSYHVFSKFGERMDDGFYVPALHDGMGAFPGPDGLTILVRNHEIGTSAARFGAFGWNNELLDRIDPVAAYDLGHGHAPCLGGTVTLVYDTARRELRQHFLSLACTSTNCAGGPTPWGTWISCEETEGQAGDVHERDHGYAFEVPATIEQRTHNAVPIRAMGRFKREAVAVDPATGIVYMTEDQHEGLLYRYIPRTPGHLLAGGRVQALALVDQASCDTRNWPDAAYDGAQCNVGSSHAVRWLDLEDIEAPNNDLRFRGFAGGAARFARGEGIWFGEGSVYIACTNGGHAKRGQIYRYLPSPFEG
;
A
#
# COMPACT_ATOMS: atom_id res chain seq x y z
N MET A 1 55.60 12.73 11.79
CA MET A 1 55.56 12.49 13.26
C MET A 1 55.71 11.00 13.50
N THR A 2 56.70 10.58 14.27
CA THR A 2 56.97 9.16 14.60
C THR A 2 56.26 8.80 15.90
N ILE A 3 55.26 7.92 15.83
CA ILE A 3 54.56 7.37 17.01
C ILE A 3 55.51 6.44 17.75
N THR A 4 55.73 6.65 19.05
CA THR A 4 56.63 5.82 19.85
C THR A 4 55.90 4.62 20.46
N ARG A 5 56.63 3.55 20.81
CA ARG A 5 56.06 2.38 21.55
C ARG A 5 55.37 2.78 22.85
N ARG A 6 55.78 3.88 23.50
CA ARG A 6 55.14 4.41 24.71
C ARG A 6 53.78 5.06 24.40
N ASP A 7 53.63 5.67 23.24
CA ASP A 7 52.35 6.26 22.81
C ASP A 7 51.33 5.17 22.46
N LEU A 8 51.78 4.09 21.81
CA LEU A 8 50.95 2.92 21.51
C LEU A 8 50.44 2.23 22.79
N LEU A 9 51.30 2.06 23.81
CA LEU A 9 50.92 1.42 25.08
C LEU A 9 49.99 2.30 25.93
N ARG A 10 50.13 3.64 25.86
CA ARG A 10 49.20 4.59 26.50
C ARG A 10 47.84 4.61 25.82
N GLN A 11 47.79 4.51 24.49
CA GLN A 11 46.51 4.41 23.78
C GLN A 11 45.84 3.05 23.96
N ALA A 12 46.59 1.94 24.00
CA ALA A 12 46.04 0.61 24.26
C ALA A 12 45.42 0.49 25.67
N SER A 13 46.03 1.13 26.68
CA SER A 13 45.49 1.13 28.05
C SER A 13 44.23 1.99 28.21
N LEU A 14 44.09 3.08 27.44
CA LEU A 14 42.85 3.87 27.37
C LEU A 14 41.70 3.11 26.70
N VAL A 15 41.99 2.30 25.68
CA VAL A 15 40.99 1.46 24.99
C VAL A 15 40.50 0.32 25.89
N SER A 16 41.38 -0.35 26.64
CA SER A 16 41.00 -1.45 27.53
C SER A 16 40.16 -1.03 28.75
N ILE A 17 40.35 0.19 29.27
CA ILE A 17 39.50 0.74 30.34
C ILE A 17 38.11 1.08 29.79
N GLY A 18 38.01 1.61 28.57
CA GLY A 18 36.73 1.89 27.90
C GLY A 18 35.85 0.65 27.72
N PHE A 19 36.44 -0.49 27.33
CA PHE A 19 35.68 -1.74 27.13
C PHE A 19 35.27 -2.42 28.43
N THR A 20 36.04 -2.29 29.52
CA THR A 20 35.64 -2.84 30.83
C THR A 20 34.53 -2.02 31.47
N SER A 21 34.53 -0.69 31.31
CA SER A 21 33.40 0.16 31.70
C SER A 21 32.14 -0.08 30.86
N LEU A 22 32.29 -0.35 29.55
CA LEU A 22 31.16 -0.69 28.68
C LEU A 22 30.57 -2.07 29.01
N HIS A 23 31.42 -3.06 29.32
CA HIS A 23 30.95 -4.39 29.73
C HIS A 23 30.26 -4.37 31.11
N ALA A 24 30.74 -3.55 32.06
CA ALA A 24 30.07 -3.33 33.34
C ALA A 24 28.74 -2.54 33.21
N LEU A 25 28.63 -1.65 32.22
CA LEU A 25 27.39 -0.95 31.87
C LEU A 25 26.37 -1.89 31.24
N VAL A 26 26.80 -2.74 30.29
CA VAL A 26 25.95 -3.75 29.63
C VAL A 26 25.43 -4.78 30.65
N ARG A 27 26.27 -5.28 31.57
CA ARG A 27 25.82 -6.21 32.62
C ARG A 27 24.92 -5.56 33.69
N ARG A 28 24.98 -4.23 33.88
CA ARG A 28 23.99 -3.49 34.70
C ARG A 28 22.66 -3.30 33.99
N LEU A 29 22.62 -3.36 32.66
CA LEU A 29 21.40 -3.27 31.84
C LEU A 29 20.67 -4.61 31.69
N GLU A 30 21.37 -5.75 31.87
CA GLU A 30 20.76 -7.09 31.80
C GLU A 30 19.90 -7.46 33.01
N GLY A 31 19.92 -6.68 34.10
CA GLY A 31 19.22 -6.99 35.35
C GLY A 31 18.44 -5.84 36.01
N ALA A 32 18.39 -4.66 35.40
CA ALA A 32 17.52 -3.58 35.83
C ALA A 32 16.22 -3.63 35.01
N PRO A 33 15.03 -3.37 35.60
CA PRO A 33 13.87 -3.09 34.77
C PRO A 33 14.31 -1.98 33.83
N LEU A 34 14.14 -2.19 32.52
CA LEU A 34 14.35 -1.15 31.52
C LEU A 34 13.51 0.04 31.96
N LEU A 35 14.12 0.97 32.69
CA LEU A 35 13.76 2.37 32.60
C LEU A 35 13.93 2.64 31.11
N ARG A 36 12.80 2.52 30.39
CA ARG A 36 12.58 3.22 29.14
C ARG A 36 13.02 4.64 29.47
N ALA A 37 14.27 4.96 29.14
CA ALA A 37 14.56 6.31 28.74
C ALA A 37 13.62 6.50 27.57
N GLU A 38 12.47 7.11 27.83
CA GLU A 38 11.68 7.78 26.81
C GLU A 38 12.66 8.78 26.22
N ILE A 39 13.40 8.35 25.21
CA ILE A 39 13.83 9.31 24.23
C ILE A 39 12.49 9.86 23.72
N GLU A 40 12.18 11.13 23.99
CA GLU A 40 11.06 11.85 23.39
C GLU A 40 11.33 11.94 21.87
N TYR A 41 11.29 10.79 21.19
CA TYR A 41 11.07 10.71 19.75
C TYR A 41 9.56 10.81 19.57
N GLY A 42 9.08 11.97 19.11
CA GLY A 42 7.66 12.17 18.82
C GLY A 42 7.25 13.62 18.88
N LEU A 43 6.00 13.89 18.52
CA LEU A 43 5.40 15.23 18.52
C LEU A 43 4.84 15.65 19.91
N GLY A 44 5.20 14.91 20.97
CA GLY A 44 4.60 15.03 22.31
C GLY A 44 3.30 14.24 22.47
N PRO A 45 2.65 14.29 23.66
CA PRO A 45 1.40 13.57 23.92
C PRO A 45 0.26 14.13 23.06
N LEU A 46 -0.66 13.24 22.68
CA LEU A 46 -1.90 13.65 22.02
C LEU A 46 -2.81 14.37 23.01
N ARG A 47 -3.47 15.43 22.55
CA ARG A 47 -4.49 16.15 23.31
C ARG A 47 -5.85 15.63 22.91
N GLU A 48 -6.64 15.22 23.89
CA GLU A 48 -8.01 14.76 23.69
C GLU A 48 -8.84 15.82 22.96
N ASP A 49 -9.47 15.43 21.87
CA ASP A 49 -10.39 16.28 21.13
C ASP A 49 -11.77 16.26 21.78
N PRO A 50 -12.32 17.42 22.21
CA PRO A 50 -13.68 17.49 22.77
C PRO A 50 -14.78 16.99 21.82
N GLN A 51 -14.52 16.95 20.52
CA GLN A 51 -15.45 16.41 19.52
C GLN A 51 -15.24 14.91 19.24
N GLY A 52 -14.18 14.31 19.77
CA GLY A 52 -13.87 12.89 19.63
C GLY A 52 -13.52 12.45 18.21
N VAL A 53 -13.02 13.36 17.36
CA VAL A 53 -12.64 13.03 15.97
C VAL A 53 -11.17 12.60 15.91
N PHE A 54 -10.24 13.48 16.30
CA PHE A 54 -8.80 13.19 16.32
C PHE A 54 -8.08 13.87 17.47
N ASP A 55 -7.46 13.07 18.34
CA ASP A 55 -6.52 13.57 19.32
C ASP A 55 -5.20 13.95 18.61
N VAL A 56 -4.80 15.22 18.67
CA VAL A 56 -3.60 15.72 17.99
C VAL A 56 -2.59 16.30 18.97
N PRO A 57 -1.28 16.29 18.67
CA PRO A 57 -0.28 16.85 19.55
C PRO A 57 -0.42 18.37 19.73
N ALA A 58 0.24 18.90 20.76
CA ALA A 58 0.31 20.34 20.99
C ALA A 58 0.83 21.10 19.75
N GLY A 59 0.12 22.15 19.34
CA GLY A 59 0.50 22.96 18.18
C GLY A 59 -0.04 22.46 16.83
N PHE A 60 -0.69 21.29 16.82
CA PHE A 60 -1.41 20.77 15.66
C PHE A 60 -2.91 21.11 15.73
N SER A 61 -3.53 21.18 14.57
CA SER A 61 -4.98 21.33 14.39
C SER A 61 -5.39 20.57 13.13
N TYR A 62 -6.60 20.02 13.12
CA TYR A 62 -7.16 19.38 11.93
C TYR A 62 -8.32 20.20 11.36
N HIS A 63 -8.67 19.92 10.10
CA HIS A 63 -9.83 20.48 9.42
C HIS A 63 -10.56 19.33 8.72
N VAL A 64 -11.86 19.17 9.00
CA VAL A 64 -12.68 18.13 8.37
C VAL A 64 -13.32 18.70 7.12
N PHE A 65 -13.04 18.08 5.98
CA PHE A 65 -13.62 18.39 4.68
C PHE A 65 -14.05 17.09 3.98
N SER A 66 -15.13 17.13 3.19
CA SER A 66 -15.71 15.99 2.47
C SER A 66 -16.08 14.79 3.36
N LYS A 67 -17.24 14.85 4.00
CA LYS A 67 -17.78 13.79 4.87
C LYS A 67 -18.69 12.85 4.08
N PHE A 68 -18.73 11.59 4.48
CA PHE A 68 -19.69 10.61 3.96
C PHE A 68 -21.12 11.18 3.94
N GLY A 69 -21.82 10.99 2.82
CA GLY A 69 -23.20 11.44 2.62
C GLY A 69 -23.36 12.92 2.26
N GLU A 70 -22.29 13.71 2.22
CA GLU A 70 -22.34 15.06 1.64
C GLU A 70 -22.59 14.98 0.13
N ARG A 71 -23.32 15.96 -0.41
CA ARG A 71 -23.56 16.09 -1.84
C ARG A 71 -22.31 16.68 -2.50
N MET A 72 -21.80 16.01 -3.52
CA MET A 72 -20.65 16.44 -4.33
C MET A 72 -21.08 17.40 -5.46
N ASP A 73 -20.11 18.03 -6.11
CA ASP A 73 -20.33 19.04 -7.16
C ASP A 73 -20.92 18.46 -8.46
N ASP A 74 -20.69 17.17 -8.71
CA ASP A 74 -21.34 16.38 -9.77
C ASP A 74 -22.77 15.92 -9.39
N GLY A 75 -23.17 16.18 -8.16
CA GLY A 75 -24.44 15.79 -7.59
C GLY A 75 -24.54 14.31 -7.21
N PHE A 76 -23.45 13.55 -7.12
CA PHE A 76 -23.44 12.28 -6.38
C PHE A 76 -23.22 12.54 -4.89
N TYR A 77 -23.21 11.48 -4.07
CA TYR A 77 -22.84 11.57 -2.66
C TYR A 77 -21.41 11.13 -2.42
N VAL A 78 -20.74 11.72 -1.43
CA VAL A 78 -19.47 11.22 -0.92
C VAL A 78 -19.69 9.80 -0.37
N PRO A 79 -19.07 8.75 -0.94
CA PRO A 79 -19.22 7.38 -0.43
C PRO A 79 -18.56 7.19 0.95
N ALA A 80 -18.93 6.14 1.68
CA ALA A 80 -18.33 5.83 2.99
C ALA A 80 -16.98 5.10 2.85
N LEU A 81 -16.46 4.57 3.95
CA LEU A 81 -15.27 3.70 4.00
C LEU A 81 -14.09 4.30 3.21
N HIS A 82 -13.76 5.56 3.52
CA HIS A 82 -12.62 6.26 2.94
C HIS A 82 -11.34 5.48 3.23
N ASP A 83 -10.53 5.26 2.20
CA ASP A 83 -9.29 4.51 2.32
C ASP A 83 -8.15 5.21 1.56
N GLY A 84 -7.19 4.46 1.02
CA GLY A 84 -5.95 4.97 0.45
C GLY A 84 -6.16 6.10 -0.56
N MET A 85 -5.26 7.08 -0.48
CA MET A 85 -5.33 8.27 -1.32
C MET A 85 -3.95 8.79 -1.70
N GLY A 86 -3.87 9.43 -2.87
CA GLY A 86 -2.70 10.15 -3.34
C GLY A 86 -2.96 11.65 -3.36
N ALA A 87 -1.91 12.45 -3.12
CA ALA A 87 -1.94 13.90 -3.28
C ALA A 87 -1.06 14.34 -4.45
N PHE A 88 -1.61 15.21 -5.30
CA PHE A 88 -1.01 15.63 -6.56
C PHE A 88 -1.06 17.15 -6.69
N PRO A 89 -0.08 17.77 -7.38
CA PRO A 89 -0.12 19.20 -7.67
C PRO A 89 -1.27 19.53 -8.62
N GLY A 90 -2.05 20.55 -8.28
CA GLY A 90 -3.06 21.16 -9.13
C GLY A 90 -2.63 22.54 -9.67
N PRO A 91 -3.43 23.15 -10.55
CA PRO A 91 -3.18 24.51 -11.04
C PRO A 91 -3.23 25.53 -9.90
N ASP A 92 -2.54 26.66 -10.08
CA ASP A 92 -2.57 27.80 -9.14
C ASP A 92 -2.24 27.44 -7.67
N GLY A 93 -1.46 26.39 -7.45
CA GLY A 93 -1.07 25.93 -6.12
C GLY A 93 -2.14 25.10 -5.40
N LEU A 94 -3.21 24.70 -6.09
CA LEU A 94 -4.19 23.75 -5.57
C LEU A 94 -3.57 22.37 -5.37
N THR A 95 -4.20 21.56 -4.52
CA THR A 95 -3.85 20.15 -4.32
C THR A 95 -5.02 19.29 -4.77
N ILE A 96 -4.73 18.28 -5.60
CA ILE A 96 -5.71 17.29 -6.04
C ILE A 96 -5.49 16.04 -5.18
N LEU A 97 -6.52 15.56 -4.50
CA LEU A 97 -6.53 14.25 -3.86
C LEU A 97 -7.35 13.29 -4.70
N VAL A 98 -6.88 12.07 -4.88
CA VAL A 98 -7.70 10.97 -5.40
C VAL A 98 -7.81 9.94 -4.29
N ARG A 99 -9.02 9.72 -3.78
CA ARG A 99 -9.28 8.92 -2.58
C ARG A 99 -10.16 7.73 -2.89
N ASN A 100 -9.72 6.55 -2.45
CA ASN A 100 -10.48 5.32 -2.55
C ASN A 100 -11.66 5.24 -1.57
N HIS A 101 -12.59 4.36 -1.92
CA HIS A 101 -13.70 3.96 -1.08
C HIS A 101 -13.80 2.43 -1.05
N GLU A 102 -13.50 1.83 0.10
CA GLU A 102 -13.36 0.39 0.32
C GLU A 102 -14.72 -0.29 0.52
N ILE A 103 -15.62 -0.09 -0.44
CA ILE A 103 -17.00 -0.55 -0.34
C ILE A 103 -17.18 -1.83 -1.15
N GLY A 104 -17.54 -2.91 -0.47
CA GLY A 104 -17.94 -4.17 -1.09
C GLY A 104 -19.38 -4.15 -1.64
N THR A 105 -19.75 -5.20 -2.36
CA THR A 105 -21.00 -5.28 -3.15
C THR A 105 -22.30 -5.32 -2.36
N SER A 106 -22.29 -5.68 -1.08
CA SER A 106 -23.52 -5.80 -0.26
C SER A 106 -23.89 -4.53 0.53
N ALA A 107 -23.17 -3.43 0.29
CA ALA A 107 -23.20 -2.25 1.15
C ALA A 107 -23.92 -1.04 0.51
N ALA A 108 -25.09 -1.26 -0.11
CA ALA A 108 -25.90 -0.28 -0.87
C ALA A 108 -25.96 1.13 -0.25
N ARG A 109 -26.06 1.23 1.07
CA ARG A 109 -26.21 2.51 1.80
C ARG A 109 -24.96 3.38 1.83
N PHE A 110 -23.83 2.88 1.36
CA PHE A 110 -22.53 3.54 1.50
C PHE A 110 -21.96 4.11 0.21
N GLY A 111 -22.59 3.81 -0.95
CA GLY A 111 -22.08 4.22 -2.26
C GLY A 111 -22.43 5.65 -2.68
N ALA A 112 -21.91 6.05 -3.84
CA ALA A 112 -22.12 7.38 -4.43
C ALA A 112 -23.57 7.64 -4.90
N PHE A 113 -24.35 6.57 -5.09
CA PHE A 113 -25.64 6.62 -5.77
C PHE A 113 -26.83 6.88 -4.85
N GLY A 114 -26.59 7.17 -3.56
CA GLY A 114 -27.63 7.39 -2.56
C GLY A 114 -28.04 6.11 -1.84
N TRP A 115 -28.96 6.25 -0.87
CA TRP A 115 -29.26 5.17 0.08
C TRP A 115 -29.84 3.91 -0.56
N ASN A 116 -30.55 4.08 -1.68
CA ASN A 116 -31.19 3.01 -2.44
C ASN A 116 -30.69 2.98 -3.89
N ASN A 117 -29.49 3.51 -4.15
CA ASN A 117 -28.94 3.67 -5.50
C ASN A 117 -29.83 4.51 -6.43
N GLU A 118 -30.61 5.45 -5.90
CA GLU A 118 -31.55 6.29 -6.67
C GLU A 118 -30.88 7.19 -7.73
N LEU A 119 -29.56 7.37 -7.66
CA LEU A 119 -28.77 8.11 -8.65
C LEU A 119 -28.03 7.21 -9.64
N LEU A 120 -28.22 5.88 -9.61
CA LEU A 120 -27.50 4.95 -10.49
C LEU A 120 -27.69 5.32 -11.97
N ASP A 121 -28.91 5.64 -12.39
CA ASP A 121 -29.22 6.02 -13.78
C ASP A 121 -28.53 7.31 -14.26
N ARG A 122 -27.85 8.05 -13.37
CA ARG A 122 -27.08 9.26 -13.71
C ARG A 122 -25.64 8.97 -14.10
N ILE A 123 -25.10 7.79 -13.82
CA ILE A 123 -23.75 7.43 -14.24
C ILE A 123 -23.77 7.06 -15.73
N ASP A 124 -22.73 7.45 -16.47
CA ASP A 124 -22.51 6.91 -17.81
C ASP A 124 -22.18 5.41 -17.70
N PRO A 125 -22.99 4.50 -18.27
CA PRO A 125 -22.71 3.07 -18.23
C PRO A 125 -21.37 2.70 -18.88
N VAL A 126 -20.84 3.53 -19.78
CA VAL A 126 -19.51 3.33 -20.39
C VAL A 126 -18.39 3.62 -19.40
N ALA A 127 -18.61 4.53 -18.45
CA ALA A 127 -17.62 4.89 -17.44
C ALA A 127 -17.58 3.89 -16.26
N ALA A 128 -18.71 3.26 -15.96
CA ALA A 128 -18.86 2.28 -14.88
C ALA A 128 -18.19 0.93 -15.20
N TYR A 129 -17.55 0.32 -14.20
CA TYR A 129 -16.99 -1.03 -14.37
C TYR A 129 -18.05 -2.14 -14.29
N ASP A 130 -18.78 -2.24 -13.17
CA ASP A 130 -19.77 -3.30 -12.92
C ASP A 130 -21.06 -2.76 -12.30
N LEU A 131 -22.14 -2.72 -13.09
CA LEU A 131 -23.43 -2.19 -12.69
C LEU A 131 -24.29 -3.22 -11.94
N GLY A 132 -23.78 -4.42 -11.67
CA GLY A 132 -24.48 -5.47 -10.94
C GLY A 132 -25.86 -5.76 -11.51
N HIS A 133 -25.91 -5.99 -12.81
CA HIS A 133 -27.10 -6.25 -13.61
C HIS A 133 -28.14 -5.11 -13.51
N GLY A 134 -27.66 -3.88 -13.33
CA GLY A 134 -28.47 -2.66 -13.26
C GLY A 134 -29.24 -2.43 -11.97
N HIS A 135 -29.10 -3.30 -10.95
CA HIS A 135 -29.87 -3.18 -9.70
C HIS A 135 -29.02 -3.36 -8.43
N ALA A 136 -27.83 -3.95 -8.53
CA ALA A 136 -26.91 -4.15 -7.42
C ALA A 136 -25.47 -3.73 -7.78
N PRO A 137 -25.24 -2.47 -8.19
CA PRO A 137 -23.94 -2.02 -8.66
C PRO A 137 -22.85 -2.22 -7.61
N CYS A 138 -21.62 -2.45 -8.07
CA CYS A 138 -20.47 -2.29 -7.19
C CYS A 138 -20.37 -0.83 -6.74
N LEU A 139 -19.88 -0.59 -5.51
CA LEU A 139 -19.98 0.73 -4.86
C LEU A 139 -18.64 1.30 -4.44
N GLY A 140 -17.55 0.56 -4.68
CA GLY A 140 -16.22 1.10 -4.57
C GLY A 140 -15.91 2.07 -5.71
N GLY A 141 -14.70 2.59 -5.68
CA GLY A 141 -14.19 3.54 -6.66
C GLY A 141 -13.38 4.63 -5.99
N THR A 142 -13.34 5.79 -6.63
CA THR A 142 -12.61 6.94 -6.12
C THR A 142 -13.41 8.22 -6.22
N VAL A 143 -13.14 9.13 -5.29
CA VAL A 143 -13.52 10.53 -5.35
C VAL A 143 -12.26 11.37 -5.55
N THR A 144 -12.30 12.29 -6.49
CA THR A 144 -11.29 13.33 -6.65
C THR A 144 -11.72 14.57 -5.88
N LEU A 145 -10.81 15.13 -5.07
CA LEU A 145 -11.02 16.36 -4.31
C LEU A 145 -9.99 17.41 -4.75
N VAL A 146 -10.45 18.63 -5.03
CA VAL A 146 -9.61 19.78 -5.34
C VAL A 146 -9.61 20.71 -4.14
N TYR A 147 -8.46 20.86 -3.50
CA TYR A 147 -8.31 21.55 -2.22
C TYR A 147 -7.35 22.74 -2.34
N ASP A 148 -7.76 23.90 -1.83
CA ASP A 148 -6.90 25.07 -1.66
C ASP A 148 -6.24 24.99 -0.29
N THR A 149 -4.97 24.59 -0.25
CA THR A 149 -4.20 24.43 1.00
C THR A 149 -3.89 25.76 1.67
N ALA A 150 -3.81 26.86 0.92
CA ALA A 150 -3.55 28.19 1.46
C ALA A 150 -4.79 28.74 2.19
N ARG A 151 -5.98 28.53 1.62
CA ARG A 151 -7.27 28.94 2.22
C ARG A 151 -7.86 27.90 3.16
N ARG A 152 -7.37 26.66 3.12
CA ARG A 152 -7.94 25.49 3.82
C ARG A 152 -9.39 25.26 3.42
N GLU A 153 -9.62 25.21 2.12
CA GLU A 153 -10.97 25.18 1.54
C GLU A 153 -11.05 24.09 0.47
N LEU A 154 -12.09 23.25 0.58
CA LEU A 154 -12.44 22.32 -0.49
C LEU A 154 -13.13 23.12 -1.61
N ARG A 155 -12.52 23.10 -2.80
CA ARG A 155 -12.99 23.87 -3.97
C ARG A 155 -13.94 23.04 -4.83
N GLN A 156 -13.72 21.73 -4.88
CA GLN A 156 -14.55 20.78 -5.62
C GLN A 156 -14.30 19.36 -5.11
N HIS A 157 -15.29 18.49 -5.17
CA HIS A 157 -15.11 17.04 -5.14
C HIS A 157 -16.14 16.33 -6.02
N PHE A 158 -15.73 15.23 -6.64
CA PHE A 158 -16.54 14.51 -7.62
C PHE A 158 -16.09 13.05 -7.76
N LEU A 159 -16.99 12.19 -8.23
CA LEU A 159 -16.74 10.79 -8.50
C LEU A 159 -15.79 10.65 -9.70
N SER A 160 -14.64 9.99 -9.50
CA SER A 160 -13.57 9.87 -10.51
C SER A 160 -13.38 8.45 -11.03
N LEU A 161 -13.73 7.43 -10.25
CA LEU A 161 -13.80 6.02 -10.64
C LEU A 161 -15.07 5.44 -10.04
N ALA A 162 -15.84 4.67 -10.80
CA ALA A 162 -17.13 4.18 -10.37
C ALA A 162 -17.31 2.69 -10.64
N CYS A 163 -18.10 2.07 -9.76
CA CYS A 163 -18.57 0.70 -9.91
C CYS A 163 -17.45 -0.35 -9.94
N THR A 164 -16.34 -0.06 -9.27
CA THR A 164 -15.34 -1.06 -8.85
C THR A 164 -15.65 -1.55 -7.43
N SER A 165 -14.92 -2.53 -6.92
CA SER A 165 -15.28 -3.23 -5.68
C SER A 165 -14.12 -3.26 -4.68
N THR A 166 -14.41 -2.91 -3.42
CA THR A 166 -13.44 -2.98 -2.31
C THR A 166 -12.12 -2.28 -2.66
N ASN A 167 -12.19 -1.03 -3.11
CA ASN A 167 -11.00 -0.24 -3.39
C ASN A 167 -10.30 0.10 -2.06
N CYS A 168 -9.27 -0.68 -1.70
CA CYS A 168 -8.54 -0.53 -0.45
C CYS A 168 -7.54 0.62 -0.57
N ALA A 169 -6.25 0.33 -0.80
CA ALA A 169 -5.23 1.31 -1.03
C ALA A 169 -4.82 1.38 -2.52
N GLY A 170 -3.57 1.73 -2.78
CA GLY A 170 -3.13 2.08 -4.11
C GLY A 170 -1.73 2.67 -4.10
N GLY A 171 -1.43 3.47 -5.11
CA GLY A 171 -0.18 4.21 -5.17
C GLY A 171 -0.18 5.32 -6.22
N PRO A 172 0.53 6.43 -5.97
CA PRO A 172 0.68 7.49 -6.95
C PRO A 172 1.68 7.05 -8.03
N THR A 173 1.44 7.50 -9.25
CA THR A 173 2.39 7.35 -10.35
C THR A 173 3.22 8.63 -10.56
N PRO A 174 4.45 8.51 -11.07
CA PRO A 174 5.27 9.66 -11.46
C PRO A 174 4.65 10.55 -12.55
N TRP A 175 3.68 10.02 -13.31
CA TRP A 175 3.04 10.71 -14.42
C TRP A 175 1.66 11.28 -14.08
N GLY A 176 1.34 11.42 -12.78
CA GLY A 176 0.19 12.20 -12.33
C GLY A 176 -1.14 11.43 -12.30
N THR A 177 -1.08 10.14 -12.00
CA THR A 177 -2.26 9.29 -11.81
C THR A 177 -2.20 8.56 -10.47
N TRP A 178 -3.36 8.14 -9.98
CA TRP A 178 -3.51 7.25 -8.84
C TRP A 178 -3.89 5.86 -9.33
N ILE A 179 -3.17 4.83 -8.90
CA ILE A 179 -3.55 3.43 -9.14
C ILE A 179 -4.39 2.98 -7.95
N SER A 180 -5.70 2.80 -8.16
CA SER A 180 -6.62 2.23 -7.18
C SER A 180 -6.62 0.70 -7.25
N CYS A 181 -6.65 0.02 -6.11
CA CYS A 181 -6.54 -1.44 -6.03
C CYS A 181 -7.79 -2.07 -5.42
N GLU A 182 -8.37 -3.06 -6.09
CA GLU A 182 -9.45 -3.88 -5.54
C GLU A 182 -8.89 -5.01 -4.64
N GLU A 183 -9.28 -5.03 -3.37
CA GLU A 183 -8.90 -6.03 -2.37
C GLU A 183 -9.94 -7.17 -2.32
N THR A 184 -10.22 -7.76 -3.48
CA THR A 184 -11.23 -8.83 -3.61
C THR A 184 -10.84 -9.87 -4.66
N GLU A 185 -11.42 -11.05 -4.53
CA GLU A 185 -11.33 -12.15 -5.49
C GLU A 185 -12.70 -12.43 -6.14
N GLY A 186 -13.58 -11.42 -6.17
CA GLY A 186 -14.89 -11.53 -6.82
C GLY A 186 -14.77 -11.99 -8.28
N GLN A 187 -15.71 -12.82 -8.71
CA GLN A 187 -15.82 -13.29 -10.09
C GLN A 187 -17.20 -12.97 -10.65
N ALA A 188 -17.28 -12.90 -11.98
CA ALA A 188 -18.54 -12.77 -12.69
C ALA A 188 -19.49 -13.93 -12.35
N GLY A 189 -20.77 -13.63 -12.20
CA GLY A 189 -21.81 -14.58 -11.81
C GLY A 189 -23.12 -13.88 -11.49
N ASP A 190 -23.85 -14.40 -10.49
CA ASP A 190 -25.16 -13.86 -10.12
C ASP A 190 -25.09 -12.44 -9.54
N VAL A 191 -23.98 -12.08 -8.89
CA VAL A 191 -23.79 -10.78 -8.22
C VAL A 191 -23.01 -9.80 -9.10
N HIS A 192 -21.84 -10.21 -9.60
CA HIS A 192 -20.99 -9.36 -10.45
C HIS A 192 -21.23 -9.68 -11.93
N GLU A 193 -21.26 -8.66 -12.78
CA GLU A 193 -21.21 -8.83 -14.24
C GLU A 193 -19.79 -9.15 -14.73
N ARG A 194 -18.77 -8.79 -13.95
CA ARG A 194 -17.36 -8.89 -14.32
C ARG A 194 -16.53 -9.49 -13.17
N ASP A 195 -15.36 -9.99 -13.54
CA ASP A 195 -14.36 -10.38 -12.54
C ASP A 195 -13.78 -9.13 -11.86
N HIS A 196 -13.42 -9.26 -10.59
CA HIS A 196 -12.79 -8.23 -9.76
C HIS A 196 -11.44 -8.71 -9.21
N GLY A 197 -10.71 -7.80 -8.55
CA GLY A 197 -9.35 -8.02 -8.04
C GLY A 197 -8.28 -7.37 -8.92
N TYR A 198 -8.65 -6.30 -9.64
CA TYR A 198 -7.78 -5.59 -10.56
C TYR A 198 -7.30 -4.24 -10.01
N ALA A 199 -6.32 -3.66 -10.69
CA ALA A 199 -5.89 -2.29 -10.50
C ALA A 199 -6.51 -1.38 -11.58
N PHE A 200 -6.82 -0.14 -11.21
CA PHE A 200 -7.40 0.88 -12.10
C PHE A 200 -6.59 2.17 -12.01
N GLU A 201 -6.25 2.75 -13.16
CA GLU A 201 -5.52 4.01 -13.22
C GLU A 201 -6.47 5.21 -13.34
N VAL A 202 -6.40 6.12 -12.38
CA VAL A 202 -7.27 7.29 -12.24
C VAL A 202 -6.44 8.58 -12.39
N PRO A 203 -6.69 9.42 -13.40
CA PRO A 203 -5.99 10.70 -13.54
C PRO A 203 -6.25 11.66 -12.37
N ALA A 204 -5.20 12.31 -11.86
CA ALA A 204 -5.35 13.42 -10.93
C ALA A 204 -5.63 14.71 -11.71
N THR A 205 -6.90 15.08 -11.84
CA THR A 205 -7.34 16.22 -12.64
C THR A 205 -8.38 17.06 -11.90
N ILE A 206 -8.51 18.33 -12.29
CA ILE A 206 -9.60 19.21 -11.83
C ILE A 206 -10.87 19.08 -12.70
N GLU A 207 -10.76 18.41 -13.86
CA GLU A 207 -11.89 18.20 -14.76
C GLU A 207 -12.94 17.31 -14.08
N GLN A 208 -14.13 17.86 -13.82
CA GLN A 208 -15.21 17.16 -13.16
C GLN A 208 -15.80 16.06 -14.04
N ARG A 209 -15.26 14.85 -13.94
CA ARG A 209 -15.78 13.67 -14.64
C ARG A 209 -15.44 12.35 -13.96
N THR A 210 -16.30 11.36 -14.15
CA THR A 210 -15.96 9.96 -13.92
C THR A 210 -15.14 9.44 -15.10
N HIS A 211 -13.99 8.84 -14.83
CA HIS A 211 -13.15 8.23 -15.86
C HIS A 211 -13.59 6.80 -16.17
N ASN A 212 -13.35 6.36 -17.41
CA ASN A 212 -13.62 4.98 -17.81
C ASN A 212 -12.85 4.02 -16.92
N ALA A 213 -13.58 3.16 -16.22
CA ALA A 213 -13.01 2.13 -15.38
C ALA A 213 -12.46 0.97 -16.22
N VAL A 214 -11.21 1.11 -16.67
CA VAL A 214 -10.50 0.09 -17.45
C VAL A 214 -9.56 -0.69 -16.53
N PRO A 215 -9.80 -1.99 -16.26
CA PRO A 215 -8.92 -2.78 -15.40
C PRO A 215 -7.58 -3.05 -16.10
N ILE A 216 -6.48 -2.88 -15.37
CA ILE A 216 -5.14 -3.22 -15.87
C ILE A 216 -4.92 -4.73 -15.70
N ARG A 217 -5.61 -5.53 -16.50
CA ARG A 217 -5.59 -7.01 -16.40
C ARG A 217 -4.18 -7.59 -16.45
N ALA A 218 -3.28 -6.97 -17.22
CA ALA A 218 -1.88 -7.36 -17.34
C ALA A 218 -1.08 -7.26 -16.03
N MET A 219 -1.58 -6.56 -15.01
CA MET A 219 -0.99 -6.54 -13.66
C MET A 219 -1.38 -7.74 -12.79
N GLY A 220 -2.28 -8.61 -13.28
CA GLY A 220 -2.74 -9.79 -12.56
C GLY A 220 -3.94 -9.53 -11.65
N ARG A 221 -4.64 -10.61 -11.32
CA ARG A 221 -5.86 -10.61 -10.51
C ARG A 221 -5.65 -11.34 -9.19
N PHE A 222 -5.83 -10.63 -8.09
CA PHE A 222 -5.67 -11.12 -6.71
C PHE A 222 -6.16 -10.04 -5.73
N LYS A 223 -6.22 -10.33 -4.43
CA LYS A 223 -6.52 -9.36 -3.39
C LYS A 223 -5.43 -8.31 -3.27
N ARG A 224 -5.50 -7.22 -4.03
CA ARG A 224 -4.43 -6.24 -4.10
C ARG A 224 -4.67 -5.13 -3.09
N GLU A 225 -3.69 -4.93 -2.21
CA GLU A 225 -3.76 -3.81 -1.27
C GLU A 225 -3.30 -2.51 -1.94
N ALA A 226 -2.01 -2.47 -2.31
CA ALA A 226 -1.34 -1.22 -2.66
C ALA A 226 -0.28 -1.45 -3.73
N VAL A 227 0.20 -0.35 -4.30
CA VAL A 227 1.29 -0.36 -5.28
C VAL A 227 2.31 0.72 -5.01
N ALA A 228 3.56 0.45 -5.40
CA ALA A 228 4.62 1.44 -5.38
C ALA A 228 5.30 1.44 -6.76
N VAL A 229 5.38 2.61 -7.38
CA VAL A 229 6.01 2.77 -8.70
C VAL A 229 7.44 3.25 -8.50
N ASP A 230 8.42 2.55 -9.09
CA ASP A 230 9.77 3.06 -9.21
C ASP A 230 9.80 4.17 -10.28
N PRO A 231 10.08 5.43 -9.91
CA PRO A 231 10.08 6.54 -10.86
C PRO A 231 11.17 6.44 -11.93
N ALA A 232 12.25 5.68 -11.71
CA ALA A 232 13.32 5.55 -12.68
C ALA A 232 12.98 4.57 -13.82
N THR A 233 12.25 3.50 -13.50
CA THR A 233 12.00 2.39 -14.44
C THR A 233 10.54 2.26 -14.88
N GLY A 234 9.60 2.81 -14.10
CA GLY A 234 8.17 2.61 -14.30
C GLY A 234 7.66 1.23 -13.85
N ILE A 235 8.49 0.43 -13.18
CA ILE A 235 8.09 -0.86 -12.59
C ILE A 235 7.14 -0.61 -11.42
N VAL A 236 6.08 -1.41 -11.35
CA VAL A 236 5.05 -1.32 -10.32
C VAL A 236 5.18 -2.50 -9.36
N TYR A 237 5.60 -2.26 -8.13
CA TYR A 237 5.60 -3.27 -7.07
C TYR A 237 4.21 -3.36 -6.45
N MET A 238 3.73 -4.57 -6.17
CA MET A 238 2.36 -4.81 -5.75
C MET A 238 2.32 -5.80 -4.59
N THR A 239 1.44 -5.54 -3.63
CA THR A 239 1.19 -6.40 -2.48
C THR A 239 -0.13 -7.15 -2.60
N GLU A 240 -0.21 -8.30 -1.93
CA GLU A 240 -1.43 -9.10 -1.82
C GLU A 240 -1.77 -9.33 -0.34
N ASP A 241 -2.96 -8.88 0.08
CA ASP A 241 -3.42 -9.05 1.46
C ASP A 241 -4.01 -10.44 1.68
N GLN A 242 -3.12 -11.44 1.69
CA GLN A 242 -3.43 -12.81 2.02
C GLN A 242 -2.39 -13.36 3.00
N HIS A 243 -2.80 -14.31 3.84
CA HIS A 243 -1.91 -14.99 4.79
C HIS A 243 -0.72 -15.69 4.13
N GLU A 244 -0.82 -15.99 2.85
CA GLU A 244 0.21 -16.62 2.03
C GLU A 244 0.43 -15.85 0.72
N GLY A 245 0.20 -14.54 0.75
CA GLY A 245 0.43 -13.66 -0.39
C GLY A 245 1.88 -13.66 -0.85
N LEU A 246 2.13 -13.19 -2.08
CA LEU A 246 3.47 -12.96 -2.59
C LEU A 246 3.75 -11.46 -2.69
N LEU A 247 5.02 -11.10 -2.85
CA LEU A 247 5.39 -9.77 -3.33
C LEU A 247 5.56 -9.85 -4.85
N TYR A 248 4.80 -9.04 -5.56
CA TYR A 248 4.80 -9.01 -7.02
C TYR A 248 5.49 -7.75 -7.55
N ARG A 249 5.97 -7.81 -8.79
CA ARG A 249 6.26 -6.63 -9.61
C ARG A 249 5.65 -6.79 -10.99
N TYR A 250 5.16 -5.71 -11.55
CA TYR A 250 4.72 -5.59 -12.93
C TYR A 250 5.69 -4.72 -13.70
N ILE A 251 6.25 -5.27 -14.77
CA ILE A 251 7.14 -4.55 -15.67
C ILE A 251 6.34 -4.20 -16.93
N PRO A 252 5.92 -2.94 -17.10
CA PRO A 252 5.16 -2.54 -18.27
C PRO A 252 6.02 -2.68 -19.53
N ARG A 253 5.38 -3.02 -20.65
CA ARG A 253 6.02 -3.06 -21.98
C ARG A 253 6.59 -1.68 -22.35
N THR A 254 5.85 -0.64 -21.99
CA THR A 254 6.26 0.75 -22.15
C THR A 254 6.07 1.46 -20.81
N PRO A 255 7.14 1.93 -20.15
CA PRO A 255 7.04 2.69 -18.90
C PRO A 255 6.02 3.82 -19.00
N GLY A 256 5.19 3.99 -17.98
CA GLY A 256 4.12 5.00 -17.97
C GLY A 256 2.85 4.64 -18.75
N HIS A 257 2.81 3.50 -19.45
CA HIS A 257 1.64 3.06 -20.22
C HIS A 257 1.19 1.67 -19.78
N LEU A 258 0.53 1.59 -18.61
CA LEU A 258 0.20 0.33 -17.93
C LEU A 258 -0.77 -0.56 -18.74
N LEU A 259 -1.67 0.05 -19.52
CA LEU A 259 -2.61 -0.70 -20.38
C LEU A 259 -1.94 -1.33 -21.62
N ALA A 260 -0.69 -1.00 -21.95
CA ALA A 260 0.03 -1.56 -23.10
C ALA A 260 0.51 -3.02 -22.88
N GLY A 261 0.17 -3.60 -21.72
CA GLY A 261 0.61 -4.93 -21.31
C GLY A 261 2.04 -4.93 -20.79
N GLY A 262 2.47 -6.08 -20.26
CA GLY A 262 3.75 -6.22 -19.58
C GLY A 262 3.94 -7.63 -19.07
N ARG A 263 4.82 -7.82 -18.08
CA ARG A 263 5.03 -9.09 -17.39
C ARG A 263 4.88 -8.93 -15.89
N VAL A 264 4.26 -9.90 -15.23
CA VAL A 264 4.17 -9.98 -13.76
C VAL A 264 5.20 -10.99 -13.27
N GLN A 265 5.91 -10.62 -12.21
CA GLN A 265 6.88 -11.47 -11.56
C GLN A 265 6.64 -11.53 -10.05
N ALA A 266 7.05 -12.61 -9.40
CA ALA A 266 7.08 -12.71 -7.93
C ALA A 266 8.52 -12.74 -7.41
N LEU A 267 8.73 -12.13 -6.24
CA LEU A 267 10.04 -12.11 -5.58
C LEU A 267 10.38 -13.50 -5.03
N ALA A 268 11.61 -13.95 -5.25
CA ALA A 268 12.19 -15.16 -4.68
C ALA A 268 13.53 -14.84 -4.03
N LEU A 269 13.89 -15.57 -2.97
CA LEU A 269 15.25 -15.54 -2.44
C LEU A 269 16.16 -16.39 -3.35
N VAL A 270 17.38 -15.92 -3.58
CA VAL A 270 18.35 -16.63 -4.43
C VAL A 270 18.73 -17.98 -3.81
N ASP A 271 19.01 -18.00 -2.51
CA ASP A 271 19.56 -19.17 -1.81
C ASP A 271 18.48 -20.04 -1.14
N GLN A 272 17.20 -19.67 -1.28
CA GLN A 272 16.09 -20.36 -0.61
C GLN A 272 14.80 -20.23 -1.41
N ALA A 273 14.59 -21.17 -2.33
CA ALA A 273 13.32 -21.29 -3.05
C ALA A 273 12.19 -21.53 -2.04
N SER A 274 11.01 -20.96 -2.33
CA SER A 274 9.82 -21.18 -1.51
C SER A 274 10.07 -20.76 -0.05
N CYS A 275 10.72 -19.60 0.14
CA CYS A 275 10.99 -19.07 1.47
C CYS A 275 9.69 -18.62 2.16
N ASP A 276 9.43 -19.10 3.37
CA ASP A 276 8.34 -18.60 4.21
C ASP A 276 8.85 -17.43 5.06
N THR A 277 8.71 -16.21 4.53
CA THR A 277 9.17 -14.99 5.20
C THR A 277 8.23 -14.55 6.33
N ARG A 278 7.08 -15.20 6.50
CA ARG A 278 6.10 -14.83 7.53
C ARG A 278 6.65 -15.00 8.94
N ASN A 279 7.67 -15.85 9.10
CA ASN A 279 8.33 -16.17 10.36
C ASN A 279 7.35 -16.64 11.44
N TRP A 280 6.26 -17.29 11.06
CA TRP A 280 5.30 -17.85 12.01
C TRP A 280 5.89 -19.10 12.67
N PRO A 281 5.47 -19.42 13.91
CA PRO A 281 5.80 -20.70 14.54
C PRO A 281 4.97 -21.81 13.89
N ASP A 282 5.34 -22.17 12.65
CA ASP A 282 4.73 -23.26 11.90
C ASP A 282 5.68 -24.46 11.92
N ALA A 283 5.22 -25.57 12.50
CA ALA A 283 6.01 -26.79 12.61
C ALA A 283 6.22 -27.48 11.25
N ALA A 284 5.44 -27.12 10.22
CA ALA A 284 5.51 -27.73 8.89
C ALA A 284 6.57 -27.10 7.97
N TYR A 285 7.10 -25.93 8.31
CA TYR A 285 8.15 -25.27 7.51
C TYR A 285 9.54 -25.61 8.05
N ASP A 286 10.37 -26.26 7.23
CA ASP A 286 11.72 -26.71 7.59
C ASP A 286 12.84 -25.81 7.04
N GLY A 287 12.48 -24.73 6.32
CA GLY A 287 13.43 -23.76 5.78
C GLY A 287 13.96 -22.76 6.82
N ALA A 288 15.01 -22.02 6.43
CA ALA A 288 15.59 -21.00 7.30
C ALA A 288 14.64 -19.80 7.49
N GLN A 289 14.64 -19.26 8.71
CA GLN A 289 13.83 -18.11 9.10
C GLN A 289 14.51 -16.80 8.66
N CYS A 290 13.70 -15.79 8.32
CA CYS A 290 14.17 -14.44 8.00
C CYS A 290 14.29 -13.60 9.28
N ASN A 291 15.49 -13.60 9.87
CA ASN A 291 15.76 -12.86 11.11
C ASN A 291 15.66 -11.34 10.93
N VAL A 292 15.28 -10.63 11.99
CA VAL A 292 15.26 -9.16 11.96
C VAL A 292 16.66 -8.61 11.67
N GLY A 293 16.77 -7.73 10.68
CA GLY A 293 18.02 -7.11 10.26
C GLY A 293 18.88 -7.95 9.31
N SER A 294 18.47 -9.17 8.94
CA SER A 294 19.15 -9.91 7.88
C SER A 294 18.86 -9.31 6.50
N SER A 295 19.82 -9.48 5.58
CA SER A 295 19.68 -9.13 4.18
C SER A 295 19.80 -10.39 3.33
N HIS A 296 18.98 -10.50 2.30
CA HIS A 296 18.93 -11.65 1.41
C HIS A 296 19.08 -11.18 -0.03
N ALA A 297 19.88 -11.89 -0.82
CA ALA A 297 19.87 -11.72 -2.26
C ALA A 297 18.54 -12.25 -2.82
N VAL A 298 17.95 -11.51 -3.75
CA VAL A 298 16.65 -11.83 -4.33
C VAL A 298 16.72 -11.85 -5.85
N ARG A 299 15.79 -12.56 -6.45
CA ARG A 299 15.55 -12.66 -7.89
C ARG A 299 14.05 -12.63 -8.15
N TRP A 300 13.65 -12.43 -9.39
CA TRP A 300 12.25 -12.33 -9.78
C TRP A 300 11.89 -13.48 -10.73
N LEU A 301 10.75 -14.12 -10.49
CA LEU A 301 10.23 -15.24 -11.27
C LEU A 301 9.07 -14.76 -12.13
N ASP A 302 9.14 -14.98 -13.45
CA ASP A 302 7.98 -14.76 -14.33
C ASP A 302 6.80 -15.63 -13.90
N LEU A 303 5.61 -15.03 -13.88
CA LEU A 303 4.36 -15.71 -13.61
C LEU A 303 3.53 -15.80 -14.89
N GLU A 304 2.89 -16.96 -15.07
CA GLU A 304 1.95 -17.24 -16.15
C GLU A 304 0.52 -17.34 -15.60
N ASP A 305 -0.48 -17.24 -16.47
CA ASP A 305 -1.90 -17.31 -16.12
C ASP A 305 -2.28 -16.40 -14.95
N ILE A 306 -1.85 -15.14 -15.06
CA ILE A 306 -1.88 -14.11 -14.00
C ILE A 306 -3.29 -13.58 -13.68
N GLU A 307 -4.29 -13.89 -14.50
CA GLU A 307 -5.70 -13.63 -14.16
C GLU A 307 -6.27 -14.67 -13.18
N ALA A 308 -5.56 -15.80 -13.00
CA ALA A 308 -5.75 -16.78 -11.92
C ALA A 308 -7.24 -17.02 -11.56
N PRO A 309 -8.05 -17.58 -12.47
CA PRO A 309 -9.49 -17.78 -12.26
C PRO A 309 -9.81 -18.73 -11.08
N ASN A 310 -8.83 -19.50 -10.61
CA ASN A 310 -8.94 -20.36 -9.43
C ASN A 310 -8.42 -19.70 -8.14
N ASN A 311 -8.08 -18.40 -8.18
CA ASN A 311 -7.43 -17.66 -7.09
C ASN A 311 -6.16 -18.35 -6.57
N ASP A 312 -5.38 -18.93 -7.49
CA ASP A 312 -4.28 -19.84 -7.18
C ASP A 312 -2.87 -19.26 -7.43
N LEU A 313 -2.78 -18.00 -7.86
CA LEU A 313 -1.52 -17.39 -8.30
C LEU A 313 -0.44 -17.47 -7.22
N ARG A 314 -0.79 -17.13 -5.98
CA ARG A 314 0.14 -17.16 -4.83
C ARG A 314 0.64 -18.57 -4.51
N PHE A 315 -0.23 -19.57 -4.64
CA PHE A 315 0.14 -20.97 -4.39
C PHE A 315 1.06 -21.50 -5.49
N ARG A 316 0.74 -21.21 -6.76
CA ARG A 316 1.58 -21.58 -7.90
C ARG A 316 2.94 -20.88 -7.85
N GLY A 317 2.95 -19.57 -7.57
CA GLY A 317 4.19 -18.80 -7.45
C GLY A 317 5.07 -19.33 -6.31
N PHE A 318 4.49 -19.59 -5.14
CA PHE A 318 5.25 -20.19 -4.03
C PHE A 318 5.79 -21.58 -4.37
N ALA A 319 4.98 -22.45 -4.99
CA ALA A 319 5.43 -23.77 -5.46
C ALA A 319 6.52 -23.68 -6.54
N GLY A 320 6.51 -22.61 -7.35
CA GLY A 320 7.55 -22.27 -8.32
C GLY A 320 8.82 -21.65 -7.74
N GLY A 321 8.86 -21.42 -6.43
CA GLY A 321 10.05 -20.94 -5.71
C GLY A 321 9.97 -19.50 -5.20
N ALA A 322 8.86 -18.79 -5.42
CA ALA A 322 8.66 -17.46 -4.86
C ALA A 322 8.62 -17.48 -3.33
N ALA A 323 9.03 -16.38 -2.71
CA ALA A 323 8.89 -16.19 -1.28
C ALA A 323 7.46 -15.78 -0.95
N ARG A 324 6.89 -16.33 0.13
CA ARG A 324 5.57 -15.89 0.64
C ARG A 324 5.73 -14.87 1.75
N PHE A 325 4.78 -13.95 1.81
CA PHE A 325 4.69 -12.83 2.74
C PHE A 325 3.34 -12.91 3.47
N ALA A 326 3.31 -12.40 4.71
CA ALA A 326 2.13 -12.49 5.56
C ALA A 326 1.34 -11.19 5.42
N ARG A 327 0.19 -11.25 4.73
CA ARG A 327 -0.75 -10.12 4.59
C ARG A 327 -0.02 -8.85 4.15
N GLY A 328 0.46 -8.87 2.92
CA GLY A 328 1.13 -7.73 2.32
C GLY A 328 0.12 -6.60 2.17
N GLU A 329 0.23 -5.59 3.01
CA GLU A 329 -0.66 -4.42 3.01
C GLU A 329 0.08 -3.25 2.35
N GLY A 330 0.27 -2.14 3.07
CA GLY A 330 0.88 -0.92 2.54
C GLY A 330 2.27 -1.13 1.94
N ILE A 331 2.51 -0.49 0.79
CA ILE A 331 3.80 -0.47 0.09
C ILE A 331 4.14 0.95 -0.36
N TRP A 332 5.41 1.36 -0.25
CA TRP A 332 5.82 2.71 -0.61
C TRP A 332 7.22 2.74 -1.22
N PHE A 333 7.41 3.57 -2.26
CA PHE A 333 8.73 3.85 -2.82
C PHE A 333 9.30 5.14 -2.22
N GLY A 334 10.48 5.05 -1.60
CA GLY A 334 11.17 6.20 -1.03
C GLY A 334 12.66 5.95 -0.93
N GLU A 335 13.49 7.00 -1.08
CA GLU A 335 14.95 6.91 -0.91
C GLU A 335 15.61 5.78 -1.74
N GLY A 336 15.08 5.51 -2.95
CA GLY A 336 15.57 4.45 -3.84
C GLY A 336 15.29 3.03 -3.33
N SER A 337 14.29 2.85 -2.47
CA SER A 337 13.90 1.56 -1.90
C SER A 337 12.39 1.42 -1.85
N VAL A 338 11.93 0.18 -1.80
CA VAL A 338 10.52 -0.17 -1.62
C VAL A 338 10.33 -0.69 -0.21
N TYR A 339 9.40 -0.11 0.54
CA TYR A 339 9.06 -0.51 1.90
C TYR A 339 7.71 -1.19 1.91
N ILE A 340 7.59 -2.32 2.59
CA ILE A 340 6.39 -3.17 2.56
C ILE A 340 5.99 -3.50 3.99
N ALA A 341 4.73 -3.29 4.33
CA ALA A 341 4.12 -3.75 5.56
C ALA A 341 3.53 -5.15 5.39
N CYS A 342 3.87 -6.04 6.30
CA CYS A 342 3.30 -7.38 6.41
C CYS A 342 2.63 -7.49 7.78
N THR A 343 1.32 -7.26 7.84
CA THR A 343 0.60 -6.81 9.04
C THR A 343 0.62 -7.80 10.20
N ASN A 344 0.62 -9.10 9.88
CA ASN A 344 0.68 -10.18 10.86
C ASN A 344 1.92 -11.06 10.68
N GLY A 345 2.97 -10.54 10.05
CA GLY A 345 4.27 -11.19 10.00
C GLY A 345 4.95 -11.29 11.36
N GLY A 346 6.04 -12.05 11.40
CA GLY A 346 6.90 -12.24 12.55
C GLY A 346 6.43 -13.36 13.48
N HIS A 347 7.34 -13.83 14.33
CA HIS A 347 7.08 -14.91 15.29
C HIS A 347 5.89 -14.63 16.22
N ALA A 348 5.73 -13.36 16.63
CA ALA A 348 4.62 -12.92 17.48
C ALA A 348 3.35 -12.54 16.70
N LYS A 349 3.36 -12.61 15.36
CA LYS A 349 2.28 -12.17 14.47
C LYS A 349 1.82 -10.72 14.70
N ARG A 350 2.79 -9.84 14.99
CA ARG A 350 2.57 -8.42 15.29
C ARG A 350 3.03 -7.48 14.17
N GLY A 351 3.44 -8.05 13.05
CA GLY A 351 3.85 -7.30 11.88
C GLY A 351 5.34 -7.35 11.61
N GLN A 352 5.69 -7.17 10.35
CA GLN A 352 7.05 -6.98 9.86
C GLN A 352 7.07 -5.88 8.81
N ILE A 353 8.17 -5.14 8.75
CA ILE A 353 8.45 -4.21 7.66
C ILE A 353 9.63 -4.75 6.88
N TYR A 354 9.44 -4.93 5.58
CA TYR A 354 10.49 -5.30 4.65
C TYR A 354 10.98 -4.07 3.90
N ARG A 355 12.26 -4.06 3.57
CA ARG A 355 12.86 -3.12 2.63
C ARG A 355 13.43 -3.92 1.46
N TYR A 356 12.97 -3.63 0.26
CA TYR A 356 13.54 -4.09 -0.98
C TYR A 356 14.39 -2.98 -1.60
N LEU A 357 15.62 -3.32 -2.01
CA LEU A 357 16.54 -2.43 -2.71
C LEU A 357 16.60 -2.88 -4.18
N PRO A 358 15.99 -2.13 -5.12
CA PRO A 358 16.08 -2.43 -6.53
C PRO A 358 17.53 -2.49 -7.02
N SER A 359 17.79 -3.35 -8.00
CA SER A 359 19.07 -3.43 -8.69
C SER A 359 19.31 -2.17 -9.55
N PRO A 360 20.56 -1.74 -9.75
CA PRO A 360 20.87 -0.75 -10.79
C PRO A 360 20.47 -1.19 -12.21
N PHE A 361 20.24 -2.49 -12.41
CA PHE A 361 19.77 -3.10 -13.65
C PHE A 361 18.35 -3.67 -13.49
N GLU A 362 17.51 -3.03 -12.67
CA GLU A 362 16.12 -3.44 -12.44
C GLU A 362 15.33 -3.42 -13.76
N GLY A 363 14.65 -4.52 -14.08
CA GLY A 363 13.71 -4.61 -15.21
C GLY A 363 14.04 -5.69 -16.21
#